data_AF-A0A6I9P1K9-F1
#
_entry.id   AF-A0A6I9P1K9-F1
#
_cell.length_a   1.000
_cell.length_b   1.000
_cell.length_c   1.000
_cell.angle_alpha   90.00
_cell.angle_beta   90.00
_cell.angle_gamma   90.00
#
_symmetry.space_group_name_H-M   'P 1'
#
loop_
_entity.id
_entity.type
_entity.pdbx_description
1 polymer ?
#
loop_
_entity_poly.entity_id
_entity_poly.type
_entity_poly.pdbx_seq_one_letter_code
_entity_poly.pdbx_strand_id
1 'polypeptide(L)'
;HYEALANRACANGHIIDIYACALDQTGLLEMKCCPNYTGGYMVMADSFNTSLFKQTFQRVFTKDVQGSFKMAFNATLEVKTSREIKVSGAIGPCVSLHAKGPCVSENEIGTGGTSQWKICGLDPSTTLALYFEVVNQVHTHT
;
A
#
# COMPACT_ATOMS: atom_id res chain seq x y z
N HIS A 1 5.15 18.77 1.87
CA HIS A 1 6.35 18.46 1.07
C HIS A 1 6.45 16.96 0.76
N TYR A 2 6.57 16.10 1.78
CA TYR A 2 6.75 14.65 1.57
C TYR A 2 5.58 13.96 0.86
N GLU A 3 4.34 14.37 1.05
CA GLU A 3 3.21 13.80 0.30
C GLU A 3 3.34 14.00 -1.22
N ALA A 4 3.85 15.16 -1.65
CA ALA A 4 4.12 15.40 -3.06
C ALA A 4 5.29 14.53 -3.58
N LEU A 5 6.26 14.20 -2.73
CA LEU A 5 7.31 13.25 -3.07
C LEU A 5 6.76 11.82 -3.17
N ALA A 6 5.97 11.38 -2.20
CA ALA A 6 5.31 10.08 -2.17
C ALA A 6 4.46 9.86 -3.43
N ASN A 7 3.58 10.82 -3.76
CA ASN A 7 2.76 10.74 -4.96
C ASN A 7 3.58 10.66 -6.26
N ARG A 8 4.69 11.41 -6.36
CA ARG A 8 5.60 11.31 -7.52
C ARG A 8 6.29 9.94 -7.58
N ALA A 9 6.74 9.39 -6.45
CA ALA A 9 7.33 8.05 -6.42
C ALA A 9 6.31 6.99 -6.84
N CYS A 10 5.10 7.04 -6.29
CA CYS A 10 4.01 6.13 -6.64
C CYS A 10 3.61 6.21 -8.13
N ALA A 11 3.52 7.42 -8.68
CA ALA A 11 3.24 7.61 -10.10
C ALA A 11 4.26 6.87 -10.98
N ASN A 12 5.55 6.95 -10.61
CA ASN A 12 6.65 6.27 -11.30
C ASN A 12 6.85 4.81 -10.90
N GLY A 13 6.07 4.26 -9.95
CA GLY A 13 6.21 2.89 -9.47
C GLY A 13 7.45 2.65 -8.61
N HIS A 14 8.00 3.70 -7.99
CA HIS A 14 9.17 3.63 -7.13
C HIS A 14 8.78 3.47 -5.66
N ILE A 15 9.67 2.83 -4.88
CA ILE A 15 9.52 2.59 -3.45
C ILE A 15 10.41 3.56 -2.66
N ILE A 16 9.93 4.03 -1.51
CA ILE A 16 10.72 4.80 -0.55
C ILE A 16 10.74 4.07 0.79
N ASP A 17 11.90 3.52 1.15
CA ASP A 17 12.16 3.00 2.49
C ASP A 17 12.78 4.08 3.38
N ILE A 18 12.43 4.09 4.68
CA ILE A 18 12.99 5.01 5.67
C ILE A 18 13.61 4.21 6.81
N TYR A 19 14.92 4.34 6.96
CA TYR A 19 15.70 3.79 8.08
C TYR A 19 16.19 4.94 8.96
N ALA A 20 15.49 5.20 10.06
CA ALA A 20 15.78 6.32 10.94
C ALA A 20 16.37 5.82 12.27
N CYS A 21 17.64 6.17 12.53
CA CYS A 21 18.33 5.80 13.76
C CYS A 21 18.85 7.02 14.52
N ALA A 22 18.20 7.37 15.63
CA ALA A 22 18.61 8.46 16.52
C ALA A 22 17.96 8.31 17.91
N LEU A 23 18.54 8.93 18.93
CA LEU A 23 17.93 9.01 20.27
C LEU A 23 16.77 10.02 20.33
N ASP A 24 16.80 11.02 19.45
CA ASP A 24 15.76 12.04 19.31
C ASP A 24 14.84 11.75 18.11
N GLN A 25 13.76 12.53 17.99
CA GLN A 25 12.83 12.41 16.86
C GLN A 25 13.49 12.75 15.52
N THR A 26 13.15 11.98 14.50
CA THR A 26 13.76 12.06 13.15
C THR A 26 12.81 12.61 12.08
N GLY A 27 11.60 13.04 12.45
CA GLY A 27 10.61 13.58 11.52
C GLY A 27 9.82 12.52 10.73
N LEU A 28 9.67 11.31 11.28
CA LEU A 28 8.88 10.24 10.63
C LEU A 28 7.41 10.63 10.47
N LEU A 29 6.87 11.48 11.35
CA LEU A 29 5.48 11.91 11.26
C LEU A 29 5.20 12.65 9.94
N GLU A 30 6.11 13.52 9.54
CA GLU A 30 6.05 14.30 8.31
C GLU A 30 6.36 13.44 7.08
N MET A 31 7.23 12.43 7.24
CA MET A 31 7.70 11.57 6.15
C MET A 31 6.87 10.30 5.93
N LYS A 32 5.96 9.94 6.84
CA LYS A 32 5.26 8.63 6.83
C LYS A 32 4.52 8.31 5.53
N CYS A 33 4.05 9.32 4.82
CA CYS A 33 3.36 9.16 3.55
C CYS A 33 4.22 8.46 2.49
N CYS A 34 5.54 8.65 2.51
CA CYS A 34 6.46 8.03 1.55
C CYS A 34 6.40 6.50 1.59
N PRO A 35 6.81 5.82 2.70
CA PRO A 35 6.71 4.37 2.78
C PRO A 35 5.26 3.89 2.76
N ASN A 36 4.33 4.62 3.38
CA ASN A 36 2.93 4.19 3.44
C ASN A 36 2.27 4.11 2.06
N TYR A 37 2.53 5.07 1.16
CA TYR A 37 1.91 5.06 -0.17
C TYR A 37 2.65 4.13 -1.14
N THR A 38 3.97 4.04 -1.02
CA THR A 38 4.78 3.23 -1.94
C THR A 38 4.87 1.77 -1.52
N GLY A 39 4.44 1.40 -0.32
CA GLY A 39 4.69 0.06 0.25
C GLY A 39 6.16 -0.14 0.63
N GLY A 40 6.82 0.93 1.05
CA GLY A 40 8.19 0.87 1.56
C GLY A 40 8.24 0.56 3.06
N TYR A 41 9.41 0.14 3.53
CA TYR A 41 9.65 -0.13 4.94
C TYR A 41 9.89 1.15 5.73
N MET A 42 9.40 1.18 6.97
CA MET A 42 9.76 2.20 7.96
C MET A 42 10.38 1.51 9.18
N VAL A 43 11.66 1.78 9.43
CA VAL A 43 12.42 1.19 10.53
C VAL A 43 12.93 2.31 11.42
N MET A 44 12.65 2.20 12.73
CA MET A 44 13.12 3.10 13.77
C MET A 44 14.04 2.35 14.73
N ALA A 45 15.17 2.96 15.10
CA ALA A 45 16.04 2.48 16.17
C ALA A 45 16.81 3.65 16.82
N ASP A 46 17.56 3.38 17.89
CA ASP A 46 18.37 4.42 18.56
C ASP A 46 19.69 4.69 17.85
N SER A 47 20.26 3.68 17.18
CA SER A 47 21.55 3.76 16.49
C SER A 47 21.68 2.68 15.42
N PHE A 48 22.35 3.02 14.32
CA PHE A 48 22.73 2.08 13.27
C PHE A 48 23.71 1.00 13.75
N ASN A 49 24.47 1.25 14.82
CA ASN A 49 25.45 0.30 15.35
C ASN A 49 24.84 -0.72 16.34
N THR A 50 23.52 -0.91 16.33
CA THR A 50 22.83 -1.90 17.17
C THR A 50 22.67 -3.23 16.44
N SER A 51 22.61 -4.33 17.19
CA SER A 51 22.22 -5.64 16.65
C SER A 51 20.82 -5.61 16.05
N LEU A 52 19.91 -4.87 16.68
CA LEU A 52 18.53 -4.65 16.23
C LEU A 52 18.48 -4.10 14.79
N PHE A 53 19.17 -2.99 14.52
CA PHE A 53 19.18 -2.38 13.19
C PHE A 53 19.81 -3.32 12.16
N LYS A 54 21.00 -3.86 12.46
CA LYS A 54 21.75 -4.74 11.54
C LYS A 54 20.94 -5.96 11.11
N GLN A 55 20.28 -6.63 12.06
CA GLN A 55 19.43 -7.79 11.76
C GLN A 55 18.18 -7.41 10.99
N THR A 56 17.54 -6.29 11.34
CA THR A 56 16.34 -5.80 10.62
C THR A 56 16.67 -5.46 9.17
N PHE A 57 17.77 -4.74 8.94
CA PHE A 57 18.22 -4.38 7.59
C PHE A 57 18.57 -5.62 6.75
N GLN A 58 19.19 -6.64 7.36
CA GLN A 58 19.46 -7.91 6.66
C GLN A 58 18.16 -8.64 6.25
N ARG A 59 17.11 -8.61 7.09
CA ARG A 59 15.84 -9.29 6.80
C ARG A 59 15.12 -8.75 5.57
N VAL A 60 15.30 -7.47 5.24
CA VAL A 60 14.77 -6.85 4.01
C VAL A 60 15.21 -7.62 2.76
N PHE A 61 16.43 -8.16 2.78
CA PHE A 61 17.02 -8.90 1.67
C PHE A 61 16.91 -10.43 1.85
N THR A 62 15.94 -10.88 2.64
CA THR A 62 15.68 -12.32 2.81
C THR A 62 15.32 -12.93 1.46
N LYS A 63 15.93 -14.07 1.17
CA LYS A 63 15.70 -14.84 -0.05
C LYS A 63 14.73 -15.99 0.18
N ASP A 64 14.05 -16.41 -0.88
CA ASP A 64 13.26 -17.63 -0.92
C ASP A 64 14.14 -18.87 -1.19
N VAL A 65 13.49 -20.03 -1.32
CA VAL A 65 14.17 -21.31 -1.60
C VAL A 65 14.87 -21.34 -2.97
N GLN A 66 14.52 -20.43 -3.88
CA GLN A 66 15.12 -20.29 -5.20
C GLN A 66 16.27 -19.27 -5.21
N GLY A 67 16.55 -18.61 -4.07
CA GLY A 67 17.59 -17.60 -3.95
C GLY A 67 17.17 -16.20 -4.43
N SER A 68 15.88 -15.99 -4.72
CA SER A 68 15.30 -14.70 -5.11
C SER A 68 14.86 -13.92 -3.89
N PHE A 69 14.92 -12.58 -3.94
CA PHE A 69 14.45 -11.77 -2.82
C PHE A 69 12.93 -11.90 -2.63
N LYS A 70 12.48 -11.90 -1.37
CA LYS A 70 11.04 -11.93 -1.01
C LYS A 70 10.39 -10.55 -1.12
N MET A 71 10.56 -9.91 -2.27
CA MET A 71 10.01 -8.59 -2.59
C MET A 71 9.52 -8.58 -4.03
N ALA A 72 8.43 -7.87 -4.28
CA ALA A 72 7.88 -7.66 -5.61
C ALA A 72 7.57 -6.17 -5.81
N PHE A 73 7.61 -5.74 -7.07
CA PHE A 73 7.64 -4.34 -7.45
C PHE A 73 6.55 -4.02 -8.46
N ASN A 74 6.02 -2.79 -8.36
CA ASN A 74 5.11 -2.16 -9.32
C ASN A 74 3.91 -3.06 -9.71
N ALA A 75 3.28 -3.67 -8.71
CA ALA A 75 2.10 -4.51 -8.93
C ALA A 75 0.85 -3.66 -9.15
N THR A 76 -0.08 -4.22 -9.93
CA THR A 76 -1.42 -3.69 -10.13
C THR A 76 -2.43 -4.69 -9.60
N LEU A 77 -3.24 -4.28 -8.63
CA LEU A 77 -4.37 -5.04 -8.11
C LEU A 77 -5.65 -4.56 -8.81
N GLU A 78 -6.34 -5.47 -9.50
CA GLU A 78 -7.65 -5.21 -10.09
C GLU A 78 -8.71 -6.09 -9.41
N VAL A 79 -9.80 -5.46 -8.97
CA VAL A 79 -10.93 -6.14 -8.32
C VAL A 79 -12.12 -6.17 -9.26
N LYS A 80 -12.65 -7.39 -9.49
CA LYS A 80 -13.87 -7.63 -10.28
C LYS A 80 -14.90 -8.29 -9.39
N THR A 81 -16.12 -7.80 -9.44
CA THR A 81 -17.22 -8.26 -8.60
C THR A 81 -18.43 -8.63 -9.46
N SER A 82 -19.32 -9.46 -8.92
CA SER A 82 -20.66 -9.63 -9.45
C SER A 82 -21.44 -8.32 -9.37
N ARG A 83 -22.50 -8.16 -10.18
CA ARG A 83 -23.28 -6.92 -10.27
C ARG A 83 -23.93 -6.48 -8.96
N GLU A 84 -24.16 -7.42 -8.04
CA GLU A 84 -24.75 -7.19 -6.72
C GLU A 84 -23.74 -6.69 -5.68
N ILE A 85 -22.45 -6.64 -6.01
CA ILE A 85 -21.38 -6.22 -5.10
C ILE A 85 -20.59 -5.10 -5.76
N LYS A 86 -20.37 -4.02 -5.02
CA LYS A 86 -19.47 -2.93 -5.40
C LYS A 86 -18.32 -2.82 -4.42
N VAL A 87 -17.18 -2.33 -4.88
CA VAL A 87 -16.02 -2.01 -4.05
C VAL A 87 -16.07 -0.55 -3.63
N SER A 88 -16.07 -0.32 -2.31
CA SER A 88 -16.02 1.02 -1.70
C SER A 88 -14.61 1.58 -1.66
N GLY A 89 -13.62 0.70 -1.50
CA GLY A 89 -12.22 1.09 -1.57
C GLY A 89 -11.29 0.13 -0.84
N ALA A 90 -10.05 0.57 -0.66
CA ALA A 90 -9.00 -0.18 0.00
C ALA A 90 -8.32 0.63 1.11
N ILE A 91 -7.89 -0.03 2.18
CA ILE A 91 -7.00 0.53 3.20
C ILE A 91 -5.74 -0.34 3.30
N GLY A 92 -4.58 0.30 3.19
CA GLY A 92 -3.26 -0.31 3.24
C GLY A 92 -2.31 0.33 2.22
N PRO A 93 -1.12 -0.25 1.99
CA PRO A 93 -0.07 0.36 1.17
C PRO A 93 -0.38 0.31 -0.33
N CYS A 94 -1.25 1.20 -0.79
CA CYS A 94 -1.66 1.27 -2.18
C CYS A 94 -2.09 2.69 -2.58
N VAL A 95 -2.05 2.96 -3.89
CA VAL A 95 -2.58 4.19 -4.48
C VAL A 95 -3.62 3.87 -5.54
N SER A 96 -4.60 4.76 -5.70
CA SER A 96 -5.65 4.60 -6.71
C SER A 96 -5.07 4.75 -8.13
N LEU A 97 -5.49 3.87 -9.04
CA LEU A 97 -5.28 4.06 -10.48
C LEU A 97 -6.45 4.79 -11.16
N HIS A 98 -7.44 5.24 -10.36
CA HIS A 98 -8.62 5.96 -10.84
C HIS A 98 -9.41 5.23 -11.93
N ALA A 99 -9.36 3.89 -11.94
CA ALA A 99 -10.10 3.05 -12.86
C ALA A 99 -11.57 3.03 -12.46
N LYS A 100 -12.40 3.73 -13.24
CA LYS A 100 -13.85 3.75 -13.07
C LYS A 100 -14.47 2.48 -13.69
N GLY A 101 -15.61 2.06 -13.15
CA GLY A 101 -16.32 0.90 -13.66
C GLY A 101 -17.61 0.62 -12.90
N PRO A 102 -18.43 -0.33 -13.39
CA PRO A 102 -19.72 -0.66 -12.78
C PRO A 102 -19.60 -1.24 -11.37
N CYS A 103 -18.44 -1.83 -11.04
CA CYS A 103 -18.14 -2.37 -9.72
C CYS A 103 -17.69 -1.31 -8.70
N VAL A 104 -17.49 -0.04 -9.08
CA VAL A 104 -17.06 1.01 -8.15
C VAL A 104 -18.27 1.56 -7.39
N SER A 105 -18.21 1.57 -6.06
CA SER A 105 -19.25 2.19 -5.24
C SER A 105 -19.14 3.71 -5.23
N GLU A 106 -20.27 4.38 -5.03
CA GLU A 106 -20.32 5.82 -4.73
C GLU A 106 -19.96 6.11 -3.27
N ASN A 107 -20.11 5.12 -2.38
CA ASN A 107 -19.72 5.20 -0.98
C ASN A 107 -18.23 4.84 -0.84
N GLU A 108 -17.36 5.84 -0.91
CA GLU A 108 -15.90 5.65 -0.84
C GLU A 108 -15.40 5.38 0.59
N ILE A 109 -14.51 4.39 0.74
CA ILE A 109 -13.80 4.09 2.00
C ILE A 109 -12.30 4.01 1.73
N GLY A 110 -11.50 4.79 2.47
CA GLY A 110 -10.04 4.81 2.31
C GLY A 110 -9.63 5.29 0.91
N THR A 111 -8.78 4.52 0.23
CA THR A 111 -8.42 4.76 -1.17
C THR A 111 -9.53 4.22 -2.07
N GLY A 112 -10.62 4.98 -2.18
CA GLY A 112 -11.84 4.62 -2.92
C GLY A 112 -11.89 5.13 -4.36
N GLY A 113 -13.08 5.10 -4.94
CA GLY A 113 -13.38 5.67 -6.25
C GLY A 113 -12.70 4.98 -7.44
N THR A 114 -12.24 3.74 -7.24
CA THR A 114 -11.53 2.92 -8.24
C THR A 114 -11.80 1.44 -8.01
N SER A 115 -11.60 0.62 -9.04
CA SER A 115 -11.49 -0.85 -8.91
C SER A 115 -10.07 -1.36 -9.14
N GLN A 116 -9.12 -0.46 -9.38
CA GLN A 116 -7.71 -0.76 -9.57
C GLN A 116 -6.81 0.08 -8.66
N TRP A 117 -5.82 -0.57 -8.07
CA TRP A 117 -4.80 0.04 -7.23
C TRP A 117 -3.40 -0.37 -7.68
N LYS A 118 -2.45 0.56 -7.57
CA LYS A 118 -1.03 0.27 -7.70
C LYS A 118 -0.42 0.04 -6.32
N ILE A 119 0.43 -0.96 -6.24
CA ILE A 119 1.23 -1.30 -5.06
C ILE A 119 2.69 -1.28 -5.52
N CYS A 120 3.45 -0.23 -5.17
CA CYS A 120 4.79 -0.03 -5.74
C CYS A 120 5.79 -1.05 -5.18
N GLY A 121 5.66 -1.39 -3.90
CA GLY A 121 6.38 -2.45 -3.23
C GLY A 121 5.44 -3.34 -2.43
N LEU A 122 5.64 -4.64 -2.52
CA LEU A 122 4.99 -5.61 -1.65
C LEU A 122 5.91 -6.79 -1.37
N ASP A 123 5.62 -7.45 -0.27
CA ASP A 123 6.24 -8.69 0.15
C ASP A 123 5.15 -9.72 0.52
N PRO A 124 5.51 -10.98 0.84
CA PRO A 124 4.53 -12.00 1.22
C PRO A 124 3.68 -11.67 2.45
N SER A 125 4.04 -10.67 3.25
CA SER A 125 3.26 -10.21 4.41
C SER A 125 2.35 -9.01 4.11
N THR A 126 2.48 -8.41 2.92
CA THR A 126 1.68 -7.25 2.53
C THR A 126 0.20 -7.62 2.46
N THR A 127 -0.61 -6.91 3.25
CA THR A 127 -2.05 -7.16 3.38
C THR A 127 -2.82 -5.88 3.13
N LEU A 128 -3.85 -5.95 2.28
CA LEU A 128 -4.79 -4.87 2.01
C LEU A 128 -6.17 -5.23 2.56
N ALA A 129 -6.84 -4.27 3.18
CA ALA A 129 -8.24 -4.39 3.54
C ALA A 129 -9.10 -3.84 2.41
N LEU A 130 -9.90 -4.70 1.77
CA LEU A 130 -10.87 -4.32 0.74
C LEU A 130 -12.26 -4.22 1.35
N TYR A 131 -12.94 -3.11 1.10
CA TYR A 131 -14.27 -2.83 1.62
C TYR A 131 -15.28 -2.92 0.49
N PHE A 132 -16.37 -3.65 0.74
CA PHE A 132 -17.40 -3.94 -0.24
C PHE A 132 -18.77 -3.51 0.26
N GLU A 133 -19.63 -3.18 -0.69
CA GLU A 133 -21.02 -2.82 -0.49
C GLU A 133 -21.90 -3.75 -1.31
N VAL A 134 -22.98 -4.25 -0.70
CA VAL A 134 -24.00 -5.02 -1.41
C VAL A 134 -25.02 -4.05 -1.99
N VAL A 135 -25.22 -4.10 -3.30
CA VAL A 135 -26.23 -3.30 -4.00
C VAL A 135 -27.47 -4.17 -4.20
N ASN A 136 -28.49 -3.95 -3.36
CA ASN A 136 -29.78 -4.61 -3.52
C ASN A 136 -30.48 -4.09 -4.77
N GLN A 137 -30.96 -4.99 -5.62
CA GLN A 137 -31.92 -4.63 -6.66
C GLN A 137 -33.20 -4.15 -5.97
N VAL A 138 -33.57 -2.88 -6.20
CA VAL A 138 -34.92 -2.40 -5.91
C VAL A 138 -35.87 -3.36 -6.62
N HIS A 139 -36.60 -4.18 -5.86
CA HIS A 139 -37.67 -4.99 -6.40
C HIS A 139 -38.75 -4.01 -6.86
N THR A 140 -38.72 -3.64 -8.14
CA THR A 140 -39.83 -2.95 -8.78
C THR A 140 -40.97 -3.95 -8.85
N HIS A 141 -41.81 -4.00 -7.82
CA HIS A 141 -43.12 -4.61 -7.90
C HIS A 141 -43.97 -3.75 -8.83
N THR A 142 -43.97 -4.08 -10.11
CA THR A 142 -45.04 -3.74 -11.06
C THR A 142 -46.01 -4.90 -11.14
#